data_AF-A0A961XLC1-F1
#
_entry.id   AF-A0A961XLC1-F1
#
_cell.length_a   1.000
_cell.length_b   1.000
_cell.length_c   1.000
_cell.angle_alpha   90.00
_cell.angle_beta   90.00
_cell.angle_gamma   90.00
#
_symmetry.space_group_name_H-M   'P 1'
#
loop_
_entity.id
_entity.type
_entity.pdbx_description
1 polymer ?
#
loop_
_entity_poly.entity_id
_entity_poly.type
_entity_poly.pdbx_seq_one_letter_code
_entity_poly.pdbx_strand_id
1 'polypeptide(L)' 'MDIEHCAENELCIACQCIPPDPICGNGIVEPGEACDDGNSSNTDACNNQCELTVCGDGITQNPNGQ' A
#
# COMPACT_ATOMS: atom_id res chain seq x y z
N MET A 1 14.77 5.55 -14.10
CA MET A 1 13.58 4.91 -14.68
C MET A 1 12.77 6.08 -15.20
N ASP A 2 12.58 6.16 -16.51
CA ASP A 2 11.90 7.29 -17.15
C ASP A 2 10.49 6.85 -17.54
N ILE A 3 9.56 7.81 -17.65
CA ILE A 3 8.13 7.59 -17.98
C ILE A 3 7.92 6.66 -19.19
N GLU A 4 8.85 6.64 -20.15
CA GLU A 4 8.78 5.78 -21.35
C GLU A 4 8.95 4.27 -21.08
N HIS A 5 9.34 3.88 -19.86
CA HIS A 5 9.45 2.48 -19.44
C HIS A 5 8.25 1.98 -18.63
N CYS A 6 7.30 2.86 -18.32
CA CYS A 6 6.06 2.50 -17.63
C CYS A 6 4.93 2.28 -18.63
N ALA A 7 3.91 1.50 -18.25
CA ALA A 7 2.77 1.28 -19.12
C ALA A 7 2.03 2.60 -19.40
N GLU A 8 1.26 2.66 -20.48
CA GLU A 8 0.47 3.85 -20.78
C GLU A 8 -0.46 4.16 -19.59
N ASN A 9 -0.38 5.40 -19.10
CA ASN A 9 -1.12 5.94 -17.96
C ASN A 9 -0.58 5.60 -16.56
N GLU A 10 0.62 5.04 -16.43
CA GLU A 10 1.33 4.89 -15.16
C GLU A 10 2.27 6.08 -14.88
N LEU A 11 2.43 6.40 -13.60
CA LEU A 11 3.36 7.40 -13.10
C LEU A 11 4.68 6.73 -12.70
N CYS A 12 5.80 7.37 -13.02
CA CYS A 12 7.10 6.93 -12.54
C CYS A 12 7.43 7.62 -11.20
N ILE A 13 7.12 6.94 -10.10
CA ILE A 13 7.37 7.42 -8.73
C ILE A 13 8.37 6.47 -8.07
N ALA A 14 9.41 7.00 -7.42
CA ALA A 14 10.39 6.21 -6.66
C ALA A 14 10.99 4.99 -7.41
N CYS A 15 11.25 5.13 -8.71
CA CYS A 15 11.73 4.03 -9.57
C CYS A 15 10.75 2.84 -9.67
N GLN A 16 9.46 3.10 -9.55
CA GLN A 16 8.39 2.14 -9.82
C GLN A 16 7.37 2.78 -10.76
N CYS A 17 6.70 1.92 -11.52
CA CYS A 17 5.57 2.31 -12.34
C CYS A 17 4.30 2.07 -11.51
N ILE A 18 3.56 3.14 -11.25
CA ILE A 18 2.43 3.15 -10.33
C ILE A 18 1.19 3.65 -11.07
N PRO A 19 0.02 3.00 -10.91
CA PRO A 19 -1.24 3.53 -11.43
C PRO A 19 -1.54 4.94 -10.87
N PRO A 20 -2.37 5.73 -11.56
CA PRO A 20 -2.66 7.10 -11.14
C PRO A 20 -3.59 7.17 -9.93
N ASP A 21 -4.34 6.11 -9.67
CA ASP A 21 -5.22 5.96 -8.52
C ASP A 21 -4.51 5.07 -7.48
N PRO A 22 -4.41 5.50 -6.20
CA PRO A 22 -3.79 4.71 -5.14
C PRO A 22 -4.44 3.34 -4.97
N ILE A 23 -3.62 2.30 -4.83
CA ILE A 23 -4.08 0.93 -4.64
C ILE A 23 -3.51 0.36 -3.35
N CYS A 24 -4.37 0.29 -2.34
CA CYS A 24 -4.01 -0.36 -1.09
C CYS A 24 -3.72 -1.86 -1.27
N GLY A 25 -2.57 -2.28 -0.76
CA GLY A 25 -2.08 -3.65 -0.80
C GLY A 25 -1.19 -3.95 -2.02
N ASN A 26 -0.66 -2.92 -2.70
CA ASN A 26 0.24 -3.10 -3.85
C ASN A 26 1.74 -3.11 -3.47
N GLY A 27 2.05 -2.84 -2.21
CA GLY A 27 3.38 -2.84 -1.62
C GLY A 27 4.11 -1.50 -1.77
N ILE A 28 3.40 -0.44 -2.15
CA ILE A 28 3.95 0.89 -2.37
C ILE A 28 3.10 1.90 -1.63
N VAL A 29 3.71 2.68 -0.73
CA VAL A 29 2.99 3.74 -0.04
C VAL A 29 2.75 4.91 -1.00
N GLU A 30 1.50 5.07 -1.41
CA GLU A 30 1.05 6.12 -2.33
C GLU A 30 0.49 7.35 -1.60
N PRO A 31 0.33 8.50 -2.27
CA PRO A 31 -0.30 9.68 -1.65
C PRO A 31 -1.70 9.39 -1.11
N GLY A 32 -1.86 9.52 0.21
CA GLY A 32 -3.13 9.27 0.91
C GLY A 32 -3.10 8.02 1.78
N GLU A 33 -2.11 7.15 1.61
CA GLU A 33 -1.91 5.96 2.42
C GLU A 33 -0.98 6.26 3.60
N ALA A 34 -1.26 5.67 4.76
CA ALA A 34 -0.37 5.73 5.92
C ALA A 34 0.63 4.56 5.93
N CYS A 35 0.27 3.47 5.26
CA CYS A 35 1.05 2.26 5.08
C CYS A 35 0.57 1.53 3.81
N ASP A 36 1.37 0.60 3.32
CA ASP A 36 0.97 -0.44 2.37
C ASP A 36 1.93 -1.62 2.58
N ASP A 37 1.40 -2.78 2.98
CA ASP A 37 2.18 -4.00 3.26
C ASP A 37 2.13 -5.03 2.13
N GLY A 38 1.54 -4.67 0.98
CA GLY A 38 1.56 -5.47 -0.23
C GLY A 38 0.56 -6.62 -0.23
N ASN A 39 -0.45 -6.56 0.63
CA ASN A 39 -1.48 -7.57 0.66
C ASN A 39 -2.86 -6.99 1.10
N SER A 40 -3.89 -7.84 1.24
CA SER A 40 -5.27 -7.42 1.59
C SER A 40 -5.80 -8.11 2.87
N SER A 41 -4.87 -8.49 3.74
CA SER A 41 -5.14 -8.87 5.10
C SER A 41 -5.39 -7.61 5.92
N ASN A 42 -6.21 -7.79 6.94
CA ASN A 42 -6.59 -6.73 7.87
C ASN A 42 -6.00 -7.00 9.26
N THR A 43 -5.08 -7.96 9.34
CA THR A 43 -4.61 -8.61 10.57
C THR A 43 -3.10 -8.49 10.72
N ASP A 44 -2.51 -7.49 10.08
CA ASP A 44 -1.11 -7.17 9.92
C ASP A 44 -0.87 -5.69 10.24
N ALA A 45 0.27 -5.14 9.84
CA ALA A 45 0.64 -3.78 10.18
C ALA A 45 -0.23 -2.73 9.45
N CYS A 46 -0.77 -3.08 8.29
CA CYS A 46 -1.63 -2.22 7.50
C CYS A 46 -3.04 -2.80 7.37
N ASN A 47 -4.06 -1.95 7.52
CA ASN A 47 -5.44 -2.40 7.32
C ASN A 47 -5.83 -2.30 5.84
N ASN A 48 -6.97 -2.86 5.46
CA ASN A 48 -7.48 -2.83 4.07
C ASN A 48 -7.92 -1.43 3.58
N GLN A 49 -7.75 -0.41 4.41
CA GLN A 49 -7.96 1.00 4.09
C GLN A 49 -6.63 1.78 4.09
N CYS A 50 -5.50 1.08 4.15
CA CYS A 50 -4.14 1.62 4.18
C CYS A 50 -3.91 2.60 5.33
N GLU A 51 -4.54 2.31 6.46
CA GLU A 51 -4.29 2.95 7.75
C GLU A 51 -3.52 2.00 8.65
N LEU A 52 -2.68 2.57 9.52
CA LEU A 52 -1.96 1.80 10.53
C LEU A 52 -2.95 1.11 11.47
N THR A 53 -2.77 -0.18 11.71
CA THR A 53 -3.57 -0.91 12.69
C THR A 53 -3.25 -0.42 14.11
N VAL A 54 -4.26 -0.43 14.97
CA VAL A 54 -4.13 0.07 16.35
C VAL A 54 -4.73 -0.90 17.36
N CYS A 55 -4.13 -0.96 18.54
CA CYS A 55 -4.71 -1.75 19.63
C CYS A 55 -6.08 -1.17 20.02
N GLY A 56 -7.12 -2.00 20.00
CA GLY A 56 -8.47 -1.63 20.40
C GLY A 56 -9.42 -1.28 19.25
N ASP A 57 -9.00 -1.46 17.98
CA ASP A 57 -9.87 -1.34 16.79
C ASP A 57 -10.86 -2.52 16.60
N GLY A 58 -10.77 -3.54 17.47
CA GLY A 58 -11.64 -4.72 17.43
C GLY A 58 -11.16 -5.82 16.49
N ILE A 59 -9.99 -5.67 15.87
CA ILE A 59 -9.39 -6.66 14.99
C ILE A 59 -8.18 -7.29 15.71
N THR A 60 -8.08 -8.62 15.65
CA THR A 60 -6.93 -9.33 16.21
C THR A 60 -5.78 -9.27 15.22
N GLN A 61 -4.76 -8.49 15.58
CA GLN A 61 -3.56 -8.31 14.77
C GLN A 61 -2.56 -9.45 15.02
N ASN A 62 -1.89 -9.91 13.97
CA ASN A 62 -0.71 -10.75 14.03
C ASN A 62 0.51 -9.83 14.19
N PRO A 63 1.20 -9.84 15.35
CA PRO A 63 2.36 -9.00 15.55
C PRO A 63 3.45 -9.36 14.52
N ASN A 64 3.87 -8.38 13.71
CA ASN A 64 4.80 -8.53 12.58
C ASN A 64 4.26 -9.33 11.37
N GLY A 65 2.94 -9.47 11.23
CA GLY A 65 2.34 -9.94 9.97
C GLY A 65 2.79 -9.04 8.83
N GLN A 66 3.42 -9.66 7.83
CA GLN A 66 3.68 -9.05 6.53
C GLN A 66 2.37 -8.80 5.82
#